data_AF-A0A839J6K7-F1
#
_entry.id   AF-A0A839J6K7-F1
#
_cell.length_a   1.000
_cell.length_b   1.000
_cell.length_c   1.000
_cell.angle_alpha   90.00
_cell.angle_beta   90.00
_cell.angle_gamma   90.00
#
_symmetry.space_group_name_H-M   'P 1'
#
loop_
_entity.id
_entity.type
_entity.pdbx_description
1 polymer ?
#
loop_
_entity_poly.entity_id
_entity_poly.type
_entity_poly.pdbx_seq_one_letter_code
_entity_poly.pdbx_strand_id
1 'polypeptide(L)'
;MKARVEVTKRYAQAYADAPKHGKSLILDQVVEVTGWNRDHARQQLRLRLLQAPGRAVATVAVIDRRKTKPRRYSYDATKVLQRVWATSGGSCGKYLAAAMGDWLDAMEAEGSLVPGVEHYHDGVRAELEAMSAATIDRYLAPA
;
A
#
# COMPACT_ATOMS: atom_id res chain seq x y z
N MET A 1 -7.90 8.38 28.04
CA MET A 1 -7.08 7.70 27.00
C MET A 1 -5.69 7.27 27.49
N LYS A 2 -4.92 8.12 28.19
CA LYS A 2 -3.55 7.78 28.68
C LYS A 2 -3.47 6.52 29.54
N ALA A 3 -4.40 6.32 30.48
CA ALA A 3 -4.43 5.16 31.38
C ALA A 3 -4.49 3.81 30.63
N ARG A 4 -5.30 3.70 29.56
CA ARG A 4 -5.42 2.46 28.77
C ARG A 4 -4.13 2.11 28.02
N VAL A 5 -3.40 3.13 27.56
CA VAL A 5 -2.11 2.94 26.85
C VAL A 5 -1.03 2.44 27.80
N GLU A 6 -0.99 2.97 29.01
CA GLU A 6 -0.01 2.61 30.03
C GLU A 6 -0.21 1.19 30.58
N VAL A 7 -1.47 0.80 30.80
CA VAL A 7 -1.88 -0.57 31.15
C VAL A 7 -1.40 -1.54 30.06
N THR A 8 -1.75 -1.32 28.79
CA THR A 8 -1.34 -2.24 27.71
C THR A 8 0.18 -2.34 27.51
N LYS A 9 0.94 -1.26 27.77
CA LYS A 9 2.41 -1.29 27.71
C LYS A 9 3.01 -2.19 28.79
N ARG A 10 2.50 -2.12 30.02
CA ARG A 10 2.96 -2.96 31.14
C ARG A 10 2.61 -4.43 30.94
N TYR A 11 1.42 -4.73 30.42
CA TYR A 11 0.97 -6.11 30.20
C TYR A 11 1.52 -6.77 28.92
N ALA A 12 2.04 -6.00 27.94
CA ALA A 12 2.51 -6.57 26.67
C ALA A 12 3.67 -7.57 26.85
N GLN A 13 4.70 -7.18 27.61
CA GLN A 13 5.86 -8.06 27.86
C GLN A 13 5.47 -9.28 28.71
N ALA A 14 4.72 -9.05 29.80
CA ALA A 14 4.19 -10.13 30.63
C ALA A 14 3.31 -11.11 29.83
N TYR A 15 2.53 -10.63 28.86
CA TYR A 15 1.74 -11.48 27.96
C TYR A 15 2.61 -12.30 26.99
N ALA A 16 3.74 -11.75 26.54
CA ALA A 16 4.69 -12.47 25.70
C ALA A 16 5.27 -13.68 26.44
N ASP A 17 5.74 -13.42 27.68
CA ASP A 17 6.51 -14.34 28.51
C ASP A 17 5.64 -15.35 29.28
N ALA A 18 4.34 -15.09 29.45
CA ALA A 18 3.46 -15.95 30.22
C ALA A 18 3.21 -17.33 29.56
N PRO A 19 3.00 -18.41 30.36
CA PRO A 19 2.51 -19.69 29.86
C PRO A 19 1.04 -19.59 29.43
N LYS A 20 0.50 -20.64 28.77
CA LYS A 20 -0.87 -20.64 28.19
C LYS A 20 -1.94 -20.15 29.17
N HIS A 21 -1.91 -20.62 30.43
CA HIS A 21 -2.84 -20.19 31.47
C HIS A 21 -2.65 -18.71 31.86
N GLY A 22 -1.40 -18.26 32.02
CA GLY A 22 -1.07 -16.86 32.35
C GLY A 22 -1.49 -15.88 31.26
N LYS A 23 -1.42 -16.26 29.98
CA LYS A 23 -1.91 -15.43 28.87
C LYS A 23 -3.42 -15.18 28.94
N SER A 24 -4.20 -16.18 29.38
CA SER A 24 -5.64 -16.01 29.56
C SER A 24 -5.93 -15.00 30.68
N LEU A 25 -5.30 -15.15 31.85
CA LEU A 25 -5.48 -14.23 32.98
C LEU A 25 -5.14 -12.78 32.62
N ILE A 26 -4.03 -12.58 31.90
CA ILE A 26 -3.63 -11.24 31.44
C ILE A 26 -4.67 -10.66 30.46
N LEU A 27 -5.24 -11.48 29.58
CA LEU A 27 -6.31 -11.03 28.68
C LEU A 27 -7.59 -10.68 29.45
N ASP A 28 -7.99 -11.48 30.44
CA ASP A 28 -9.15 -11.20 31.29
C ASP A 28 -9.00 -9.84 32.01
N GLN A 29 -7.82 -9.60 32.61
CA GLN A 29 -7.54 -8.33 33.27
C GLN A 29 -7.55 -7.14 32.31
N VAL A 30 -7.01 -7.29 31.10
CA VAL A 30 -7.00 -6.22 30.09
C VAL A 30 -8.41 -5.93 29.59
N VAL A 31 -9.23 -6.96 29.38
CA VAL A 31 -10.64 -6.83 29.00
C VAL A 31 -11.41 -6.05 30.06
N GLU A 32 -11.27 -6.42 31.33
CA GLU A 32 -11.92 -5.74 32.46
C GLU A 32 -11.55 -4.25 32.53
N VAL A 33 -10.26 -3.92 32.42
CA VAL A 33 -9.77 -2.54 32.57
C VAL A 33 -10.05 -1.66 31.35
N THR A 34 -10.05 -2.23 30.15
CA THR A 34 -10.20 -1.46 28.89
C THR A 34 -11.61 -1.46 28.34
N GLY A 35 -12.45 -2.43 28.74
CA GLY A 35 -13.75 -2.70 28.14
C GLY A 35 -13.68 -3.26 26.72
N TRP A 36 -12.50 -3.73 26.28
CA TRP A 36 -12.33 -4.33 24.95
C TRP A 36 -12.83 -5.76 24.91
N ASN A 37 -13.18 -6.23 23.71
CA ASN A 37 -13.32 -7.67 23.52
C ASN A 37 -11.95 -8.38 23.60
N ARG A 38 -11.96 -9.68 23.89
CA ARG A 38 -10.75 -10.48 24.13
C ARG A 38 -9.80 -10.50 22.94
N ASP A 39 -10.32 -10.50 21.72
CA ASP A 39 -9.50 -10.53 20.50
C ASP A 39 -8.82 -9.18 20.22
N HIS A 40 -9.52 -8.08 20.48
CA HIS A 40 -8.97 -6.74 20.39
C HIS A 40 -7.89 -6.52 21.45
N ALA A 41 -8.11 -6.96 22.69
CA ALA A 41 -7.09 -6.96 23.74
C ALA A 41 -5.83 -7.74 23.32
N ARG A 42 -6.01 -8.93 22.74
CA ARG A 42 -4.91 -9.75 22.22
C ARG A 42 -4.15 -9.04 21.10
N GLN A 43 -4.86 -8.46 20.13
CA GLN A 43 -4.26 -7.74 19.02
C GLN A 43 -3.44 -6.54 19.51
N GLN A 44 -3.98 -5.77 20.45
CA GLN A 44 -3.33 -4.61 21.03
C GLN A 44 -2.05 -4.98 21.78
N LEU A 45 -2.06 -6.04 22.60
CA LEU A 45 -0.86 -6.53 23.29
C LEU A 45 0.23 -7.01 22.31
N ARG A 46 -0.14 -7.76 21.25
CA ARG A 46 0.81 -8.20 20.22
C ARG A 46 1.40 -7.04 19.42
N LEU A 47 0.57 -6.06 19.06
CA LEU A 47 1.03 -4.88 18.32
C LEU A 47 1.97 -4.01 19.15
N ARG A 48 1.81 -3.97 20.48
CA ARG A 48 2.74 -3.27 21.38
C ARG A 48 4.13 -3.92 21.42
N LEU A 49 4.24 -5.24 21.31
CA LEU A 49 5.52 -5.95 21.22
C LEU A 49 6.28 -5.67 19.92
N LEU A 50 5.56 -5.31 18.85
CA LEU A 50 6.15 -4.95 17.56
C LEU A 50 6.64 -3.49 17.50
N GLN A 51 6.33 -2.67 18.51
CA GLN A 51 6.79 -1.28 18.57
C GLN A 51 8.20 -1.21 19.16
N ALA A 52 9.11 -0.53 18.47
CA ALA A 52 10.46 -0.31 18.97
C ALA A 52 10.44 0.45 20.31
N PRO A 53 11.28 0.07 21.30
CA PRO A 53 11.37 0.77 22.57
C PRO A 53 11.82 2.22 22.32
N GLY A 54 11.05 3.18 22.83
CA GLY A 54 11.34 4.62 22.70
C GLY A 54 10.39 5.41 21.79
N ARG A 55 9.53 4.76 20.97
CA ARG A 55 8.51 5.48 20.20
C ARG A 55 7.31 5.82 21.08
N ALA A 56 7.41 6.97 21.75
CA ALA A 56 6.33 7.51 22.57
C ALA A 56 5.08 7.85 21.72
N VAL A 57 3.92 7.73 22.34
CA VAL A 57 2.65 8.42 22.02
C VAL A 57 1.73 7.85 20.93
N ALA A 58 2.15 7.04 19.98
CA ALA A 58 1.18 6.54 19.00
C ALA A 58 0.22 5.50 19.64
N THR A 59 -1.07 5.85 19.75
CA THR A 59 -2.19 4.91 19.63
C THR A 59 -1.77 3.84 18.64
N VAL A 60 -1.90 2.55 19.01
CA VAL A 60 -1.42 1.42 18.21
C VAL A 60 -1.66 1.68 16.74
N ALA A 61 -0.63 2.21 16.08
CA ALA A 61 -0.73 2.58 14.69
C ALA A 61 -0.85 1.24 14.01
N VAL A 62 -1.92 1.05 13.25
CA VAL A 62 -2.01 -0.08 12.34
C VAL A 62 -0.78 0.04 11.46
N ILE A 63 0.25 -0.75 11.75
CA ILE A 63 1.45 -0.80 10.93
C ILE A 63 0.96 -1.41 9.63
N ASP A 64 0.77 -0.57 8.62
CA ASP A 64 0.39 -1.04 7.30
C ASP A 64 1.57 -1.83 6.73
N ARG A 65 1.42 -3.16 6.72
CA ARG A 65 2.43 -4.08 6.22
C ARG A 65 2.31 -4.32 4.72
N ARG A 66 1.40 -3.62 4.02
CA ARG A 66 1.25 -3.76 2.57
C ARG A 66 2.55 -3.34 1.90
N LYS A 67 3.22 -4.32 1.28
CA LYS A 67 4.37 -4.06 0.42
C LYS A 67 3.86 -3.66 -0.95
N THR A 68 4.19 -2.45 -1.39
CA THR A 68 3.99 -2.07 -2.79
C THR A 68 4.79 -3.02 -3.67
N LYS A 69 4.13 -3.64 -4.67
CA LYS A 69 4.84 -4.50 -5.63
C LYS A 69 5.97 -3.70 -6.30
N PRO A 70 7.14 -4.31 -6.55
CA PRO A 70 8.19 -3.64 -7.31
C PRO A 70 7.66 -3.18 -8.67
N ARG A 71 8.20 -2.07 -9.19
CA ARG A 71 7.88 -1.58 -10.53
C ARG A 71 8.59 -2.49 -11.53
N ARG A 72 7.82 -3.12 -12.43
CA ARG A 72 8.32 -4.06 -13.46
C ARG A 72 8.72 -3.33 -14.73
N TYR A 73 7.90 -2.37 -15.14
CA TYR A 73 8.07 -1.58 -16.35
C TYR A 73 8.97 -0.38 -16.09
N SER A 74 9.61 0.09 -17.16
CA SER A 74 10.60 1.16 -17.18
C SER A 74 10.05 2.50 -16.69
N TYR A 75 10.98 3.40 -16.36
CA TYR A 75 10.65 4.79 -16.06
C TYR A 75 10.05 5.50 -17.28
N ASP A 76 10.60 5.23 -18.47
CA ASP A 76 10.15 5.81 -19.73
C ASP A 76 8.70 5.42 -20.03
N ALA A 77 8.35 4.14 -19.86
CA ALA A 77 6.96 3.69 -19.99
C ALA A 77 6.04 4.36 -18.95
N THR A 78 6.53 4.65 -17.74
CA THR A 78 5.74 5.40 -16.75
C THR A 78 5.46 6.83 -17.22
N LYS A 79 6.44 7.49 -17.84
CA LYS A 79 6.29 8.86 -18.35
C LYS A 79 5.37 8.93 -19.55
N VAL A 80 5.52 8.01 -20.49
CA VAL A 80 4.61 7.94 -21.64
C VAL A 80 3.19 7.57 -21.18
N LEU A 81 3.03 6.64 -20.23
CA LEU A 81 1.73 6.29 -19.66
C LEU A 81 1.02 7.51 -19.05
N GLN A 82 1.74 8.36 -18.30
CA GLN A 82 1.17 9.58 -17.71
C GLN A 82 0.67 10.55 -18.79
N ARG A 83 1.41 10.67 -19.90
CA ARG A 83 1.03 11.51 -21.03
C ARG A 83 -0.21 10.98 -21.72
N VAL A 84 -0.22 9.68 -22.06
CA VAL A 84 -1.38 9.02 -22.69
C VAL A 84 -2.62 9.14 -21.78
N TRP A 85 -2.46 8.92 -20.48
CA TRP A 85 -3.56 9.06 -19.51
C TRP A 85 -4.14 10.48 -19.48
N ALA A 86 -3.28 11.50 -19.45
CA ALA A 86 -3.69 12.90 -19.50
C ALA A 86 -4.42 13.24 -20.80
N THR A 87 -3.90 12.79 -21.95
CA THR A 87 -4.53 13.00 -23.27
C THR A 87 -5.89 12.29 -23.37
N SER A 88 -6.02 11.10 -22.77
CA SER A 88 -7.29 10.36 -22.73
C SER A 88 -8.37 10.96 -21.82
N GLY A 89 -8.10 12.08 -21.14
CA GLY A 89 -9.03 12.71 -20.20
C GLY A 89 -9.12 12.01 -18.85
N GLY A 90 -8.07 11.28 -18.45
CA GLY A 90 -8.02 10.63 -17.14
C GLY A 90 -8.80 9.31 -17.03
N SER A 91 -8.93 8.57 -18.14
CA SER A 91 -9.63 7.28 -18.16
C SER A 91 -9.08 6.28 -17.13
N CYS A 92 -9.95 5.44 -16.55
CA CYS A 92 -9.49 4.41 -15.61
C CYS A 92 -8.73 3.30 -16.35
N GLY A 93 -7.81 2.61 -15.66
CA GLY A 93 -6.91 1.64 -16.27
C GLY A 93 -7.60 0.53 -17.05
N LYS A 94 -8.85 0.20 -16.73
CA LYS A 94 -9.65 -0.78 -17.50
C LYS A 94 -9.94 -0.32 -18.92
N TYR A 95 -10.35 0.93 -19.10
CA TYR A 95 -10.61 1.50 -20.42
C TYR A 95 -9.29 1.83 -21.12
N LEU A 96 -8.33 2.38 -20.38
CA LEU A 96 -7.04 2.74 -20.96
C LEU A 96 -6.27 1.53 -21.48
N ALA A 97 -6.26 0.40 -20.74
CA ALA A 97 -5.63 -0.83 -21.21
C ALA A 97 -6.30 -1.38 -22.48
N ALA A 98 -7.63 -1.30 -22.57
CA ALA A 98 -8.36 -1.80 -23.72
C ALA A 98 -8.13 -0.96 -24.99
N ALA A 99 -7.97 0.36 -24.83
CA ALA A 99 -7.77 1.30 -25.93
C ALA A 99 -6.31 1.75 -26.08
N MET A 100 -5.34 1.09 -25.42
CA MET A 100 -3.95 1.56 -25.36
C MET A 100 -3.34 1.69 -26.77
N GLY A 101 -3.51 0.67 -27.61
CA GLY A 101 -3.01 0.68 -28.98
C GLY A 101 -3.59 1.84 -29.80
N ASP A 102 -4.91 2.02 -29.75
CA ASP A 102 -5.60 3.10 -30.47
C ASP A 102 -5.09 4.49 -30.05
N TRP A 103 -4.82 4.69 -28.75
CA TRP A 103 -4.23 5.94 -28.25
C TRP A 103 -2.81 6.15 -28.74
N LEU A 104 -1.97 5.11 -28.72
CA LEU A 104 -0.60 5.20 -29.21
C LEU A 104 -0.56 5.51 -30.71
N ASP A 105 -1.38 4.83 -31.51
CA ASP A 105 -1.50 5.07 -32.95
C ASP A 105 -1.99 6.50 -33.26
N ALA A 106 -3.03 6.96 -32.54
CA ALA A 106 -3.54 8.33 -32.72
C ALA A 106 -2.50 9.39 -32.36
N MET A 107 -1.75 9.19 -31.26
CA MET A 107 -0.72 10.12 -30.81
C MET A 107 0.53 10.09 -31.69
N GLU A 108 0.87 8.94 -32.28
CA GLU A 108 1.90 8.84 -33.32
C GLU A 108 1.49 9.58 -34.60
N ALA A 109 0.24 9.37 -35.05
CA ALA A 109 -0.28 10.01 -36.25
C ALA A 109 -0.37 11.54 -36.12
N GLU A 110 -0.69 12.05 -34.93
CA GLU A 110 -0.67 13.49 -34.63
C GLU A 110 0.77 14.05 -34.50
N GLY A 111 1.76 13.19 -34.26
CA GLY A 111 3.15 13.58 -33.98
C GLY A 111 3.41 13.96 -32.52
N SER A 112 2.44 13.72 -31.64
CA SER A 112 2.60 13.86 -30.19
C SER A 112 3.59 12.82 -29.63
N LEU A 113 3.60 11.62 -30.19
CA LEU A 113 4.62 10.59 -29.92
C LEU A 113 5.43 10.35 -31.19
N VAL A 114 6.75 10.41 -31.10
CA VAL A 114 7.64 10.16 -32.23
C VAL A 114 8.63 9.06 -31.82
N PRO A 115 8.68 7.92 -32.51
CA PRO A 115 9.63 6.85 -32.19
C PRO A 115 11.08 7.36 -32.19
N GLY A 116 11.81 7.05 -31.11
CA GLY A 116 13.20 7.46 -30.93
C GLY A 116 13.38 8.86 -30.35
N VAL A 117 12.30 9.56 -30.01
CA VAL A 117 12.32 10.90 -29.41
C VAL A 117 11.86 10.84 -27.96
N GLU A 118 12.57 11.55 -27.08
CA GLU A 118 12.35 11.56 -25.63
C GLU A 118 12.32 10.13 -25.02
N HIS A 119 11.20 9.76 -24.41
CA HIS A 119 10.98 8.50 -23.72
C HIS A 119 10.30 7.44 -24.60
N TYR A 120 9.98 7.77 -25.87
CA TYR A 120 9.15 6.93 -26.72
C TYR A 120 9.96 6.17 -27.76
N HIS A 121 9.77 4.84 -27.77
CA HIS A 121 10.39 3.90 -28.69
C HIS A 121 9.62 2.57 -28.63
N ASP A 122 9.88 1.66 -29.58
CA ASP A 122 9.13 0.40 -29.73
C ASP A 122 9.12 -0.46 -28.46
N GLY A 123 10.21 -0.43 -27.68
CA GLY A 123 10.27 -1.12 -26.39
C GLY A 123 9.27 -0.58 -25.38
N VAL A 124 9.14 0.74 -25.28
CA VAL A 124 8.14 1.39 -24.41
C VAL A 124 6.73 1.18 -24.90
N ARG A 125 6.49 1.19 -26.21
CA ARG A 125 5.20 0.81 -26.79
C ARG A 125 4.78 -0.59 -26.36
N ALA A 126 5.66 -1.58 -26.55
CA ALA A 126 5.41 -2.95 -26.13
C ALA A 126 5.19 -3.07 -24.62
N GLU A 127 5.92 -2.31 -23.81
CA GLU A 127 5.71 -2.25 -22.36
C GLU A 127 4.30 -1.76 -22.00
N LEU A 128 3.84 -0.68 -22.64
CA LEU A 128 2.52 -0.08 -22.42
C LEU A 128 1.38 -1.01 -22.84
N GLU A 129 1.48 -1.63 -24.02
CA GLU A 129 0.50 -2.61 -24.51
C GLU A 129 0.44 -3.86 -23.62
N ALA A 130 1.56 -4.24 -23.00
CA ALA A 130 1.62 -5.35 -22.06
C ALA A 130 1.12 -5.01 -20.64
N MET A 131 0.81 -3.73 -20.33
CA MET A 131 0.33 -3.36 -18.99
C MET A 131 -1.11 -3.81 -18.78
N SER A 132 -1.36 -4.50 -17.66
CA SER A 132 -2.72 -4.76 -17.21
C SER A 132 -3.36 -3.50 -16.60
N ALA A 133 -4.70 -3.43 -16.64
CA ALA A 133 -5.48 -2.36 -16.01
C ALA A 133 -5.05 -2.04 -14.56
N ALA A 134 -4.91 -3.08 -13.73
CA ALA A 134 -4.47 -2.92 -12.33
C ALA A 134 -3.04 -2.38 -12.20
N THR A 135 -2.18 -2.63 -13.19
CA THR A 135 -0.83 -2.07 -13.21
C THR A 135 -0.85 -0.61 -13.61
N ILE A 136 -1.64 -0.25 -14.62
CA ILE A 136 -1.85 1.14 -15.04
C ILE A 136 -2.32 1.98 -13.85
N ASP A 137 -3.38 1.57 -13.17
CA ASP A 137 -3.93 2.31 -12.01
C ASP A 137 -2.88 2.46 -10.90
N ARG A 138 -2.05 1.45 -10.66
CA ARG A 138 -0.97 1.49 -9.67
C ARG A 138 0.16 2.45 -10.06
N TYR A 139 0.47 2.55 -11.35
CA TYR A 139 1.52 3.44 -11.85
C TYR A 139 1.08 4.91 -11.89
N LEU A 140 -0.22 5.16 -12.03
CA LEU A 140 -0.83 6.48 -12.03
C LEU A 140 -1.19 6.99 -10.63
N ALA A 141 -1.23 6.12 -9.62
CA ALA A 141 -1.49 6.51 -8.24
C ALA A 141 -0.44 7.51 -7.71
N PRO A 142 -0.85 8.54 -6.93
CA PRO A 142 0.07 9.47 -6.30
C PRO A 142 1.03 8.74 -5.35
N ALA A 143 2.27 9.22 -5.28
CA ALA A 143 3.34 8.66 -4.46
C ALA A 143 3.12 8.87 -2.96
#